data_AF-A0A0U1DEH7-F1
#
_entry.id   AF-A0A0U1DEH7-F1
#
_cell.length_a   1.000
_cell.length_b   1.000
_cell.length_c   1.000
_cell.angle_alpha   90.00
_cell.angle_beta   90.00
_cell.angle_gamma   90.00
#
_symmetry.space_group_name_H-M   'P 1'
#
loop_
_entity.id
_entity.type
_entity.pdbx_description
1 polymer ?
#
loop_
_entity_poly.entity_id
_entity_poly.type
_entity_poly.pdbx_seq_one_letter_code
_entity_poly.pdbx_strand_id
1 'polypeptide(L)'
;MLELLHLGGRSLPHAVLMMIPEAWENATTMDAAERAFWKFHASLMEPWDGPACVTFTDGTVVGAVLDRNGLRPGRWWRTVDDRIILASESGVLDVPSGEIVAKGRLQPGKMFLVDTAAGRIIGDDEIKEQLAAAEPYGEWLHAGLLDLATLPERTRIQPNHESVVRRQIAFGYTEEELRILLTPMAASGGEPLGSMGTDTPVAVLSKRSRLLYDYFVELFAQVTNPPLDAIREEVVTSMRA
;
A
#
# COMPACT_ATOMS: atom_id res chain seq x y z
N MET A 1 -4.19 17.59 -0.10
CA MET A 1 -3.28 16.88 0.82
C MET A 1 -1.82 17.18 0.51
N LEU A 2 -1.31 16.84 -0.69
CA LEU A 2 0.09 17.10 -1.07
C LEU A 2 0.55 18.54 -0.83
N GLU A 3 -0.22 19.52 -1.34
CA GLU A 3 0.08 20.94 -1.16
C GLU A 3 0.09 21.34 0.32
N LEU A 4 -0.80 20.79 1.15
CA LEU A 4 -0.83 21.05 2.59
C LEU A 4 0.46 20.55 3.28
N LEU A 5 0.92 19.34 2.94
CA LEU A 5 2.16 18.79 3.49
C LEU A 5 3.38 19.61 3.07
N HIS A 6 3.41 20.04 1.80
CA HIS A 6 4.49 20.85 1.25
C HIS A 6 4.53 22.25 1.88
N LEU A 7 3.41 22.98 1.85
CA LEU A 7 3.30 24.31 2.46
C LEU A 7 3.42 24.25 4.00
N GLY A 8 3.16 23.10 4.60
CA GLY A 8 3.39 22.81 6.01
C GLY A 8 4.86 22.61 6.40
N GLY A 9 5.79 22.69 5.44
CA GLY A 9 7.24 22.72 5.70
C GLY A 9 8.01 21.48 5.23
N ARG A 10 7.36 20.50 4.60
CA ARG A 10 8.07 19.35 4.01
C ARG A 10 8.54 19.67 2.59
N SER A 11 9.70 19.12 2.22
CA SER A 11 10.12 19.16 0.82
C SER A 11 9.09 18.43 -0.06
N LEU A 12 8.96 18.84 -1.32
CA LEU A 12 7.99 18.20 -2.21
C LEU A 12 8.24 16.69 -2.38
N PRO A 13 9.50 16.20 -2.55
CA PRO A 13 9.79 14.76 -2.55
C PRO A 13 9.36 14.05 -1.27
N HIS A 14 9.58 14.66 -0.10
CA HIS A 14 9.17 14.08 1.18
C HIS A 14 7.65 13.93 1.27
N ALA A 15 6.90 14.98 0.92
CA ALA A 15 5.45 14.96 0.95
C ALA A 15 4.87 13.91 -0.02
N VAL A 16 5.46 13.75 -1.20
CA VAL A 16 5.06 12.71 -2.16
C VAL A 16 5.33 11.31 -1.62
N LEU A 17 6.53 11.05 -1.09
CA LEU A 17 6.87 9.72 -0.54
C LEU A 17 6.03 9.36 0.69
N MET A 18 5.62 10.33 1.50
CA MET A 18 4.65 10.08 2.58
C MET A 18 3.29 9.62 2.07
N MET A 19 2.82 10.16 0.95
CA MET A 19 1.51 9.80 0.40
C MET A 19 1.56 8.53 -0.44
N ILE A 20 2.62 8.35 -1.22
CA ILE A 20 2.82 7.23 -2.16
C ILE A 20 4.13 6.53 -1.80
N PRO A 21 4.16 5.81 -0.66
CA PRO A 21 5.35 5.09 -0.24
C PRO A 21 5.59 3.86 -1.12
N GLU A 22 6.84 3.43 -1.22
CA GLU A 22 7.17 2.16 -1.87
C GLU A 22 6.76 0.96 -1.00
N ALA A 23 6.78 -0.24 -1.59
CA ALA A 23 6.59 -1.47 -0.83
C ALA A 23 7.84 -1.79 0.00
N TRP A 24 7.79 -1.54 1.31
CA TRP A 24 8.96 -1.63 2.20
C TRP A 24 8.87 -2.74 3.26
N GLU A 25 7.66 -3.20 3.62
CA GLU A 25 7.43 -4.06 4.79
C GLU A 25 8.07 -5.44 4.64
N ASN A 26 7.94 -6.03 3.44
CA ASN A 26 8.48 -7.35 3.10
C ASN A 26 9.82 -7.27 2.35
N ALA A 27 10.35 -6.08 2.12
CA ALA A 27 11.66 -5.91 1.48
C ALA A 27 12.76 -6.46 2.38
N THR A 28 13.59 -7.40 1.91
CA THR A 28 14.63 -8.05 2.74
C THR A 28 15.98 -7.34 2.71
N THR A 29 16.24 -6.54 1.68
CA THR A 29 17.54 -5.90 1.42
C THR A 29 17.56 -4.39 1.67
N MET A 30 16.50 -3.83 2.26
CA MET A 30 16.38 -2.40 2.52
C MET A 30 17.23 -1.95 3.71
N ASP A 31 17.86 -0.79 3.58
CA ASP A 31 18.66 -0.18 4.64
C ASP A 31 17.84 0.09 5.91
N ALA A 32 18.50 0.06 7.07
CA ALA A 32 17.83 0.21 8.36
C ALA A 32 17.28 1.63 8.57
N ALA A 33 18.00 2.67 8.14
CA ALA A 33 17.54 4.06 8.25
C ALA A 33 16.35 4.31 7.31
N GLU A 34 16.42 3.80 6.09
CA GLU A 34 15.32 3.87 5.13
C GLU A 34 14.07 3.13 5.65
N ARG A 35 14.23 1.92 6.19
CA ARG A 35 13.12 1.19 6.82
C ARG A 35 12.53 1.97 8.00
N ALA A 36 13.36 2.62 8.81
CA ALA A 36 12.90 3.44 9.92
C ALA A 36 12.10 4.66 9.42
N PHE A 37 12.56 5.31 8.35
CA PHE A 37 11.82 6.37 7.69
C PHE A 37 10.43 5.92 7.26
N TRP A 38 10.34 4.79 6.54
CA TRP A 38 9.06 4.26 6.08
C TRP A 38 8.12 3.87 7.22
N LYS A 39 8.65 3.15 8.21
CA LYS A 39 7.88 2.70 9.38
C LYS A 39 7.35 3.86 10.20
N PHE A 40 8.13 4.93 10.36
CA PHE A 40 7.67 6.14 11.04
C PHE A 40 6.52 6.80 10.29
N HIS A 41 6.65 7.00 8.98
CA HIS A 41 5.61 7.66 8.20
C HIS A 41 4.34 6.82 8.04
N ALA A 42 4.45 5.49 8.01
CA ALA A 42 3.30 4.59 8.04
C ALA A 42 2.42 4.77 9.30
N SER A 43 3.01 5.19 10.43
CA SER A 43 2.25 5.50 11.66
C SER A 43 1.52 6.85 11.62
N LEU A 44 1.78 7.68 10.59
CA LEU A 44 1.25 9.04 10.47
C LEU A 44 0.24 9.20 9.32
N MET A 45 0.40 8.45 8.24
CA MET A 45 -0.40 8.58 7.02
C MET A 45 -0.57 7.22 6.39
N GLU A 46 -1.81 6.83 6.12
CA GLU A 46 -2.08 5.66 5.30
C GLU A 46 -1.67 5.89 3.84
N PRO A 47 -1.14 4.88 3.14
CA PRO A 47 -0.79 5.00 1.73
C PRO A 47 -2.01 5.37 0.88
N TRP A 48 -1.82 6.33 -0.03
CA TRP A 48 -2.80 6.68 -1.05
C TRP A 48 -2.66 5.70 -2.22
N ASP A 49 -3.25 4.52 -2.06
CA ASP A 49 -3.08 3.40 -2.97
C ASP A 49 -4.04 3.42 -4.18
N GLY A 50 -3.69 2.62 -5.20
CA GLY A 50 -4.39 2.49 -6.47
C GLY A 50 -3.52 2.88 -7.67
N PRO A 51 -3.92 2.52 -8.91
CA PRO A 51 -3.10 2.77 -10.10
C PRO A 51 -2.81 4.25 -10.35
N ALA A 52 -1.57 4.67 -10.16
CA ALA A 52 -1.19 6.08 -10.23
C ALA A 52 0.15 6.30 -10.96
N CYS A 53 0.17 7.36 -11.76
CA CYS A 53 1.39 8.00 -12.27
C CYS A 53 1.22 9.49 -11.99
N VAL A 54 1.88 9.97 -10.94
CA VAL A 54 1.73 11.34 -10.46
C VAL A 54 2.94 12.14 -10.90
N THR A 55 2.69 13.23 -11.64
CA THR A 55 3.69 14.25 -11.94
C THR A 55 3.45 15.45 -11.04
N PHE A 56 4.53 16.05 -10.55
CA PHE A 56 4.46 17.13 -9.56
C PHE A 56 5.58 18.14 -9.75
N THR A 57 5.35 19.36 -9.30
CA THR A 57 6.35 20.43 -9.30
C THR A 57 5.98 21.52 -8.30
N ASP A 58 6.99 22.17 -7.72
CA ASP A 58 6.88 23.42 -6.95
C ASP A 58 7.49 24.62 -7.71
N GLY A 59 7.79 24.44 -9.00
CA GLY A 59 8.49 25.41 -9.84
C GLY A 59 10.02 25.34 -9.76
N THR A 60 10.60 24.67 -8.76
CA THR A 60 12.06 24.45 -8.64
C THR A 60 12.42 23.02 -9.00
N VAL A 61 11.65 22.05 -8.50
CA VAL A 61 11.79 20.64 -8.86
C VAL A 61 10.61 20.19 -9.71
N VAL A 62 10.86 19.25 -10.61
CA VAL A 62 9.83 18.55 -11.38
C VAL A 62 10.07 17.06 -11.21
N GLY A 63 9.04 16.31 -10.82
CA GLY A 63 9.19 14.88 -10.57
C GLY A 63 7.99 14.06 -11.00
N ALA A 64 8.20 12.76 -10.99
CA ALA A 64 7.17 11.76 -11.23
C ALA A 64 7.37 10.53 -10.33
N VAL A 65 6.27 9.97 -9.85
CA VAL A 65 6.26 8.72 -9.09
C VAL A 65 5.13 7.82 -9.58
N LEU A 66 5.36 6.51 -9.54
CA LEU A 66 4.30 5.53 -9.74
C LEU A 66 3.78 5.03 -8.39
N ASP A 67 2.58 4.46 -8.39
CA ASP A 67 2.12 3.66 -7.26
C ASP A 67 3.08 2.50 -6.95
N ARG A 68 2.96 1.92 -5.74
CA ARG A 68 3.84 0.85 -5.26
C ARG A 68 3.90 -0.38 -6.18
N ASN A 69 2.86 -0.61 -6.97
CA ASN A 69 2.74 -1.73 -7.89
C ASN A 69 3.13 -1.35 -9.33
N GLY A 70 3.25 -0.05 -9.63
CA GLY A 70 3.56 0.49 -10.95
C GLY A 70 2.53 0.13 -12.00
N LEU A 71 1.25 0.29 -11.67
CA LEU A 71 0.12 -0.12 -12.51
C LEU A 71 -0.14 0.86 -13.68
N ARG A 72 0.58 1.98 -13.72
CA ARG A 72 0.55 2.96 -14.82
C ARG A 72 1.92 3.05 -15.52
N PRO A 73 1.95 3.22 -16.85
CA PRO A 73 3.21 3.37 -17.56
C PRO A 73 3.77 4.79 -17.38
N GLY A 74 5.10 4.88 -17.37
CA GLY A 74 5.82 6.15 -17.47
C GLY A 74 7.15 5.93 -18.19
N ARG A 75 7.41 6.69 -19.23
CA ARG A 75 8.61 6.64 -20.08
C ARG A 75 9.25 8.02 -20.08
N TRP A 76 10.57 8.07 -20.04
CA TRP A 76 11.29 9.33 -20.13
C TRP A 76 12.45 9.25 -21.11
N TRP A 77 12.72 10.35 -21.83
CA TRP A 77 13.87 10.54 -22.70
C TRP A 77 14.66 11.77 -22.24
N ARG A 78 15.98 11.70 -22.36
CA ARG A 78 16.89 12.85 -22.24
C ARG A 78 17.51 13.13 -23.60
N THR A 79 17.36 14.35 -24.07
CA THR A 79 17.95 14.79 -25.34
C THR A 79 19.36 15.36 -25.17
N VAL A 80 20.06 15.60 -26.29
CA VAL A 80 21.40 16.19 -26.32
C VAL A 80 21.46 17.63 -25.79
N ASP A 81 20.34 18.35 -25.84
CA ASP A 81 20.17 19.69 -25.30
C ASP A 81 19.56 19.69 -23.88
N ASP A 82 19.72 18.57 -23.16
CA ASP A 82 19.31 18.37 -21.76
C ASP A 82 17.83 18.57 -21.44
N ARG A 83 16.95 18.51 -22.46
CA ARG A 83 15.51 18.43 -22.22
C ARG A 83 15.15 17.03 -21.75
N ILE A 84 14.27 16.99 -20.76
CA ILE A 84 13.63 15.77 -20.28
C ILE A 84 12.20 15.73 -20.80
N ILE A 85 11.87 14.65 -21.49
CA ILE A 85 10.52 14.38 -21.99
C ILE A 85 10.00 13.20 -21.21
N LEU A 86 8.93 13.38 -20.43
CA LEU A 86 8.26 12.32 -19.68
C LEU A 86 6.81 12.19 -20.14
N ALA A 87 6.38 10.98 -20.45
CA ALA A 87 5.01 10.69 -20.88
C ALA A 87 4.58 9.27 -20.51
N SER A 88 3.28 8.98 -20.60
CA SER A 88 2.74 7.63 -20.41
C SER A 88 3.24 6.64 -21.47
N GLU A 89 3.58 7.14 -22.66
CA GLU A 89 3.98 6.34 -23.81
C GLU A 89 5.24 6.91 -24.48
N SER A 90 5.97 6.04 -25.17
CA SER A 90 7.10 6.45 -26.01
C SER A 90 6.58 6.95 -27.36
N GLY A 91 7.23 7.96 -27.95
CA GLY A 91 6.88 8.44 -29.30
C GLY A 91 5.76 9.49 -29.35
N VAL A 92 5.42 10.09 -28.21
CA VAL A 92 4.46 11.22 -28.15
C VAL A 92 4.98 12.49 -28.83
N LEU A 93 6.30 12.67 -28.91
CA LEU A 93 6.95 13.78 -29.62
C LEU A 93 7.86 13.22 -30.72
N ASP A 94 7.88 13.91 -31.85
CA ASP A 94 8.76 13.62 -32.98
C ASP A 94 10.16 14.19 -32.70
N VAL A 95 10.97 13.41 -31.98
CA VAL A 95 12.36 13.74 -31.65
C VAL A 95 13.28 12.83 -32.46
N PRO A 96 14.22 13.38 -33.26
CA PRO A 96 15.18 12.57 -34.01
C PRO A 96 15.97 11.64 -33.09
N SER A 97 16.11 10.38 -33.47
CA SER A 97 16.78 9.37 -32.63
C SER A 97 18.24 9.70 -32.30
N GLY A 98 18.92 10.44 -33.18
CA GLY A 98 20.29 10.93 -32.96
C GLY A 98 20.40 12.02 -31.89
N GLU A 99 19.28 12.64 -31.50
CA GLU A 99 19.22 13.64 -30.43
C GLU A 99 18.94 13.02 -29.05
N ILE A 100 18.65 11.72 -28.97
CA ILE A 100 18.33 11.05 -27.69
C ILE A 100 19.60 10.48 -27.07
N VAL A 101 19.99 11.00 -25.90
CA VAL A 101 21.17 10.57 -25.14
C VAL A 101 20.83 9.41 -24.20
N ALA A 102 19.66 9.46 -23.57
CA ALA A 102 19.20 8.41 -22.67
C ALA A 102 17.69 8.21 -22.75
N LYS A 103 17.26 6.99 -22.42
CA LYS A 103 15.84 6.61 -22.35
C LYS A 103 15.64 5.67 -21.17
N GLY A 104 14.54 5.85 -20.45
CA GLY A 104 14.19 5.05 -19.30
C GLY A 104 12.69 4.88 -19.12
N ARG A 105 12.33 4.20 -18.03
CA ARG A 105 10.95 4.07 -17.57
C ARG A 105 10.90 4.38 -16.09
N LEU A 106 9.76 4.88 -15.64
CA LEU A 106 9.45 4.91 -14.21
C LEU A 106 9.34 3.48 -13.69
N GLN A 107 9.78 3.26 -12.46
CA GLN A 107 9.78 1.96 -11.80
C GLN A 107 8.90 2.04 -10.55
N PRO A 108 8.14 0.98 -10.21
CA PRO A 108 7.42 0.93 -8.95
C PRO A 108 8.36 1.23 -7.78
N GLY A 109 7.91 2.06 -6.85
CA GLY A 109 8.68 2.45 -5.66
C GLY A 109 9.84 3.42 -5.90
N LYS A 110 10.11 3.85 -7.14
CA LYS A 110 11.17 4.83 -7.44
C LYS A 110 10.62 6.19 -7.86
N MET A 111 11.23 7.24 -7.34
CA MET A 111 10.98 8.61 -7.75
C MET A 111 11.92 9.01 -8.88
N PHE A 112 11.36 9.61 -9.92
CA PHE A 112 12.11 10.36 -10.92
C PHE A 112 12.03 11.84 -10.56
N LEU A 113 13.17 12.49 -10.29
CA LEU A 113 13.19 13.89 -9.87
C LEU A 113 14.23 14.68 -10.66
N VAL A 114 13.84 15.83 -11.17
CA VAL A 114 14.71 16.81 -11.83
C VAL A 114 14.72 18.07 -10.97
N ASP A 115 15.91 18.49 -10.55
CA ASP A 115 16.11 19.79 -9.93
C ASP A 115 16.54 20.77 -11.01
N THR A 116 15.68 21.75 -11.30
CA THR A 116 15.93 22.75 -12.35
C THR A 116 16.88 23.85 -11.89
N ALA A 117 17.00 24.09 -10.58
CA ALA A 117 17.97 25.03 -10.03
C ALA A 117 19.38 24.44 -10.04
N ALA A 118 19.52 23.14 -9.72
CA ALA A 118 20.79 22.42 -9.81
C ALA A 118 21.11 21.93 -11.23
N GLY A 119 20.13 21.91 -12.14
CA GLY A 119 20.31 21.50 -13.54
C GLY A 119 20.60 20.00 -13.71
N ARG A 120 20.09 19.13 -12.82
CA ARG A 120 20.37 17.69 -12.87
C ARG A 120 19.19 16.82 -12.45
N ILE A 121 19.24 15.56 -12.86
CA ILE A 121 18.40 14.49 -12.32
C ILE A 121 18.96 14.08 -10.96
N ILE A 122 18.10 14.01 -9.95
CA ILE A 122 18.41 13.50 -8.61
C ILE A 122 18.09 12.01 -8.59
N GLY A 123 19.02 11.19 -8.10
CA GLY A 123 18.83 9.73 -8.00
C GLY A 123 17.80 9.37 -6.93
N ASP A 124 17.06 8.29 -7.14
CA ASP A 124 16.08 7.77 -6.16
C ASP A 124 16.73 7.47 -4.81
N ASP A 125 17.87 6.75 -4.84
CA ASP A 125 18.64 6.41 -3.64
C ASP A 125 19.12 7.68 -2.92
N GLU A 126 19.57 8.71 -3.66
CA GLU A 126 19.98 10.01 -3.09
C GLU A 126 18.83 10.70 -2.34
N ILE A 127 17.61 10.68 -2.91
CA ILE A 127 16.42 11.28 -2.29
C ILE A 127 16.10 10.53 -0.99
N LYS A 128 16.05 9.20 -1.05
CA LYS A 128 15.67 8.34 0.08
C LYS A 128 16.70 8.40 1.20
N GLU A 129 18.00 8.36 0.87
CA GLU A 129 19.09 8.49 1.84
C GLU A 129 19.03 9.84 2.56
N GLN A 130 18.85 10.95 1.82
CA GLN A 130 18.73 12.28 2.42
C GLN A 130 17.53 12.39 3.36
N LEU A 131 16.37 11.87 2.94
CA LEU A 131 15.14 11.93 3.74
C LEU A 131 15.20 11.00 4.95
N ALA A 132 15.77 9.82 4.81
CA ALA A 132 15.96 8.87 5.91
C ALA A 132 16.97 9.36 6.94
N ALA A 133 17.97 10.14 6.52
CA ALA A 133 18.95 10.77 7.39
C ALA A 133 18.51 12.13 7.97
N ALA A 134 17.37 12.68 7.52
CA ALA A 134 16.94 14.02 7.92
C ALA A 134 16.61 14.13 9.42
N GLU A 135 16.11 13.05 10.01
CA GLU A 135 15.67 12.99 11.40
C GLU A 135 15.97 11.61 12.01
N PRO A 136 16.08 11.49 13.35
CA PRO A 136 16.41 10.24 14.03
C PRO A 136 15.20 9.28 14.14
N TYR A 137 14.60 8.90 13.01
CA TYR A 137 13.39 8.07 12.96
C TYR A 137 13.51 6.77 13.74
N GLY A 138 14.68 6.12 13.70
CA GLY A 138 14.94 4.89 14.45
C GLY A 138 14.83 5.08 15.97
N GLU A 139 15.30 6.21 16.49
CA GLU A 139 15.20 6.54 17.91
C GLU A 139 13.75 6.82 18.31
N TRP A 140 13.01 7.56 17.49
CA TRP A 140 11.59 7.85 17.74
C TRP A 140 10.74 6.59 17.73
N LEU A 141 11.00 5.67 16.79
CA LEU A 141 10.34 4.38 16.75
C LEU A 141 10.68 3.53 17.97
N HIS A 142 11.95 3.50 18.38
CA HIS A 142 12.35 2.75 19.58
C HIS A 142 11.69 3.29 20.86
N ALA A 143 11.60 4.61 20.99
CA ALA A 143 11.02 5.26 22.16
C ALA A 143 9.48 5.24 22.16
N GLY A 144 8.84 5.28 21.00
CA GLY A 144 7.41 5.53 20.86
C GLY A 144 6.55 4.35 20.38
N LEU A 145 7.14 3.35 19.71
CA LEU A 145 6.38 2.25 19.12
C LEU A 145 6.46 0.98 19.98
N LEU A 146 5.32 0.54 20.49
CA LEU A 146 5.18 -0.69 21.26
C LEU A 146 4.77 -1.85 20.34
N ASP A 147 5.59 -2.89 20.29
CA ASP A 147 5.23 -4.14 19.64
C ASP A 147 4.37 -5.00 20.57
N LEU A 148 3.10 -5.22 20.21
CA LEU A 148 2.16 -6.02 21.00
C LEU A 148 2.64 -7.46 21.22
N ALA A 149 3.46 -8.02 20.34
CA ALA A 149 4.01 -9.36 20.50
C ALA A 149 5.03 -9.45 21.67
N THR A 150 5.56 -8.32 22.13
CA THR A 150 6.48 -8.26 23.28
C THR A 150 5.76 -8.21 24.63
N LEU A 151 4.44 -8.02 24.63
CA LEU A 151 3.64 -8.00 25.84
C LEU A 151 3.53 -9.39 26.47
N PRO A 152 3.43 -9.47 27.81
CA PRO A 152 3.28 -10.75 28.50
C PRO A 152 2.00 -11.45 28.05
N GLU A 153 2.05 -12.77 27.92
CA GLU A 153 0.87 -13.56 27.58
C GLU A 153 -0.23 -13.36 28.63
N ARG A 154 -1.42 -13.00 28.14
CA ARG A 154 -2.60 -12.86 28.99
C ARG A 154 -3.14 -14.24 29.34
N THR A 155 -3.37 -14.50 30.63
CA THR A 155 -4.08 -15.71 31.08
C THR A 155 -5.46 -15.77 30.43
N ARG A 156 -5.70 -16.78 29.60
CA ARG A 156 -6.99 -17.02 28.95
C ARG A 156 -7.86 -17.87 29.88
N ILE A 157 -8.99 -17.33 30.31
CA ILE A 157 -10.00 -18.10 31.04
C ILE A 157 -10.78 -18.92 30.02
N GLN A 158 -10.72 -20.26 30.13
CA GLN A 158 -11.54 -21.13 29.31
C GLN A 158 -12.97 -21.16 29.87
N PRO A 159 -13.98 -20.67 29.13
CA PRO A 159 -15.37 -20.79 29.56
C PRO A 159 -15.80 -22.27 29.54
N ASN A 160 -16.74 -22.62 30.41
CA ASN A 160 -17.36 -23.94 30.35
C ASN A 160 -18.25 -24.08 29.09
N HIS A 161 -18.54 -25.32 28.71
CA HIS A 161 -19.29 -25.63 27.49
C HIS A 161 -20.67 -24.94 27.44
N GLU A 162 -21.43 -25.00 28.53
CA GLU A 162 -22.77 -24.41 28.60
C GLU A 162 -22.74 -22.89 28.35
N SER A 163 -21.75 -22.19 28.93
CA SER A 163 -21.56 -20.76 28.69
C SER A 163 -21.19 -20.45 27.25
N VAL A 164 -20.43 -21.32 26.58
CA VAL A 164 -20.09 -21.15 25.16
C VAL A 164 -21.33 -21.30 24.30
N VAL A 165 -22.09 -22.38 24.49
CA VAL A 165 -23.33 -22.64 23.73
C VAL A 165 -24.33 -21.51 23.90
N ARG A 166 -24.52 -21.01 25.12
CA ARG A 166 -25.41 -19.87 25.38
C ARG A 166 -24.99 -18.61 24.61
N ARG A 167 -23.68 -18.35 24.51
CA ARG A 167 -23.16 -17.20 23.74
C ARG A 167 -23.29 -17.42 22.24
N GLN A 168 -23.01 -18.63 21.75
CA GLN A 168 -23.19 -18.99 20.34
C GLN A 168 -24.64 -18.71 19.90
N ILE A 169 -25.63 -19.19 20.66
CA ILE A 169 -27.05 -18.92 20.39
C ILE A 169 -27.34 -17.41 20.43
N ALA A 170 -26.84 -16.71 21.45
CA ALA A 170 -27.08 -15.27 21.60
C ALA A 170 -26.51 -14.43 20.44
N PHE A 171 -25.38 -14.86 19.86
CA PHE A 171 -24.75 -14.21 18.70
C PHE A 171 -25.15 -14.83 17.35
N GLY A 172 -26.14 -15.73 17.34
CA GLY A 172 -26.72 -16.28 16.11
C GLY A 172 -25.90 -17.36 15.41
N TYR A 173 -24.88 -17.93 16.07
CA TYR A 173 -24.12 -19.06 15.51
C TYR A 173 -25.01 -20.27 15.30
N THR A 174 -24.86 -20.92 14.16
CA THR A 174 -25.56 -22.14 13.78
C THR A 174 -24.62 -23.34 13.77
N GLU A 175 -25.17 -24.55 13.93
CA GLU A 175 -24.38 -25.80 13.83
C GLU A 175 -23.71 -25.92 12.45
N GLU A 176 -24.37 -25.42 11.40
CA GLU A 176 -23.84 -25.39 10.05
C GLU A 176 -22.58 -24.52 9.95
N GLU A 177 -22.61 -23.28 10.45
CA GLU A 177 -21.44 -22.40 10.45
C GLU A 177 -20.29 -23.00 11.30
N LEU A 178 -20.60 -23.60 12.46
CA LEU A 178 -19.57 -24.24 13.28
C LEU A 178 -18.90 -25.40 12.54
N ARG A 179 -19.68 -26.24 11.85
CA ARG A 179 -19.20 -27.44 11.17
C ARG A 179 -18.55 -27.16 9.81
N ILE A 180 -19.14 -26.28 9.01
CA ILE A 180 -18.73 -26.02 7.62
C ILE A 180 -17.70 -24.88 7.55
N LEU A 181 -17.79 -23.87 8.44
CA LEU A 181 -16.90 -22.71 8.41
C LEU A 181 -15.78 -22.83 9.45
N LEU A 182 -16.15 -22.82 10.73
CA LEU A 182 -15.16 -22.69 11.81
C LEU A 182 -14.28 -23.92 12.02
N THR A 183 -14.85 -25.13 11.95
CA THR A 183 -14.09 -26.36 12.17
C THR A 183 -13.00 -26.56 11.11
N PRO A 184 -13.28 -26.39 9.79
CA PRO A 184 -12.24 -26.43 8.77
C PRO A 184 -11.18 -25.33 8.94
N MET A 185 -11.56 -24.07 9.19
CA MET A 185 -10.60 -22.98 9.41
C MET A 185 -9.64 -23.30 10.56
N ALA A 186 -10.15 -23.83 11.67
CA ALA A 186 -9.33 -24.21 12.82
C ALA A 186 -8.39 -25.40 12.51
N ALA A 187 -8.79 -26.31 11.63
CA ALA A 187 -8.02 -27.51 11.30
C ALA A 187 -6.97 -27.29 10.20
N SER A 188 -7.28 -26.50 9.16
CA SER A 188 -6.43 -26.30 7.98
C SER A 188 -5.67 -24.97 7.97
N GLY A 189 -6.10 -23.99 8.78
CA GLY A 189 -5.55 -22.64 8.75
C GLY A 189 -5.96 -21.80 7.53
N GLY A 190 -6.94 -22.27 6.75
CA GLY A 190 -7.48 -21.56 5.59
C GLY A 190 -9.00 -21.56 5.55
N GLU A 191 -9.57 -20.59 4.84
CA GLU A 191 -11.02 -20.53 4.62
C GLU A 191 -11.51 -21.76 3.82
N PRO A 192 -12.64 -22.38 4.20
CA PRO A 192 -13.18 -23.51 3.45
C PRO A 192 -13.64 -23.09 2.06
N LEU A 193 -13.39 -23.96 1.08
CA LEU A 193 -13.88 -23.78 -0.28
C LEU A 193 -15.27 -24.39 -0.45
N GLY A 194 -16.15 -23.65 -1.12
CA GLY A 194 -17.47 -24.10 -1.56
C GLY A 194 -17.62 -24.03 -3.08
N SER A 195 -18.78 -24.46 -3.57
CA SER A 195 -19.15 -24.38 -4.99
C SER A 195 -20.63 -24.04 -5.12
N MET A 196 -21.05 -23.65 -6.32
CA MET A 196 -22.39 -23.12 -6.64
C MET A 196 -22.62 -21.70 -6.12
N GLY A 197 -23.67 -21.04 -6.64
CA GLY A 197 -24.09 -19.71 -6.18
C GLY A 197 -24.96 -19.76 -4.92
N THR A 198 -25.09 -18.62 -4.24
CA THR A 198 -26.04 -18.48 -3.13
C THR A 198 -27.48 -18.41 -3.66
N ASP A 199 -28.31 -19.37 -3.26
CA ASP A 199 -29.74 -19.43 -3.57
C ASP A 199 -30.61 -18.84 -2.44
N THR A 200 -29.97 -18.34 -1.38
CA THR A 200 -30.67 -17.78 -0.23
C THR A 200 -31.15 -16.36 -0.51
N PRO A 201 -32.29 -15.92 0.07
CA PRO A 201 -32.74 -14.53 -0.07
C PRO A 201 -31.70 -13.57 0.48
N VAL A 202 -31.53 -12.43 -0.22
CA VAL A 202 -30.78 -11.27 0.30
C VAL A 202 -31.28 -10.90 1.70
N ALA A 203 -30.38 -10.41 2.56
CA ALA A 203 -30.62 -10.32 4.00
C ALA A 203 -31.94 -9.63 4.36
N VAL A 204 -32.27 -8.52 3.69
CA VAL A 204 -33.49 -7.73 3.91
C VAL A 204 -34.80 -8.47 3.58
N LEU A 205 -34.76 -9.48 2.71
CA LEU A 205 -35.93 -10.29 2.31
C LEU A 205 -36.01 -11.61 3.07
N SER A 206 -35.05 -11.91 3.95
CA SER A 206 -35.03 -13.17 4.67
C SER A 206 -36.17 -13.24 5.70
N LYS A 207 -36.79 -14.42 5.80
CA LYS A 207 -37.74 -14.75 6.88
C LYS A 207 -37.03 -15.23 8.15
N ARG A 208 -35.71 -15.42 8.10
CA ARG A 208 -34.86 -15.82 9.23
C ARG A 208 -34.07 -14.61 9.71
N SER A 209 -33.66 -14.65 10.98
CA SER A 209 -32.73 -13.65 11.51
C SER A 209 -31.42 -13.72 10.73
N ARG A 210 -30.92 -12.55 10.30
CA ARG A 210 -29.64 -12.38 9.61
C ARG A 210 -28.72 -11.52 10.46
N LEU A 211 -27.41 -11.73 10.32
CA LEU A 211 -26.44 -10.93 11.05
C LEU A 211 -26.24 -9.58 10.35
N LEU A 212 -25.74 -8.59 11.08
CA LEU A 212 -25.48 -7.26 10.52
C LEU A 212 -24.55 -7.33 9.30
N TYR A 213 -23.57 -8.22 9.32
CA TYR A 213 -22.58 -8.37 8.26
C TYR A 213 -23.21 -8.87 6.94
N ASP A 214 -24.35 -9.58 6.97
CA ASP A 214 -25.07 -10.04 5.76
C ASP A 214 -25.66 -8.90 4.93
N TYR A 215 -25.71 -7.68 5.48
CA TYR A 215 -26.21 -6.47 4.80
C TYR A 215 -25.10 -5.69 4.10
N PHE A 216 -23.84 -6.01 4.37
CA PHE A 216 -22.69 -5.39 3.73
C PHE A 216 -22.16 -6.32 2.64
N VAL A 217 -22.00 -5.77 1.44
CA VAL A 217 -21.44 -6.51 0.31
C VAL A 217 -20.04 -5.97 0.05
N GLU A 218 -19.07 -6.87 -0.02
CA GLU A 218 -17.69 -6.52 -0.36
C GLU A 218 -17.64 -5.90 -1.76
N LEU A 219 -17.10 -4.69 -1.83
CA LEU A 219 -16.84 -4.05 -3.11
C LEU A 219 -15.60 -4.69 -3.73
N PHE A 220 -15.61 -4.86 -5.04
CA PHE A 220 -14.46 -5.33 -5.80
C PHE A 220 -14.19 -4.40 -6.97
N ALA A 221 -12.92 -4.34 -7.36
CA ALA A 221 -12.49 -3.54 -8.49
C ALA A 221 -12.83 -4.25 -9.81
N GLN A 222 -13.43 -3.51 -10.74
CA GLN A 222 -13.75 -4.01 -12.08
C GLN A 222 -13.47 -2.92 -13.11
N VAL A 223 -12.64 -3.23 -14.11
CA VAL A 223 -12.23 -2.36 -15.23
C VAL A 223 -11.40 -1.11 -14.81
N THR A 224 -11.86 -0.32 -13.84
CA THR A 224 -11.25 0.97 -13.45
C THR A 224 -9.85 0.82 -12.85
N ASN A 225 -9.66 -0.24 -12.06
CA ASN A 225 -8.43 -0.63 -11.43
C ASN A 225 -8.38 -2.17 -11.32
N PRO A 226 -7.20 -2.80 -11.43
CA PRO A 226 -7.07 -4.23 -11.30
C PRO A 226 -7.10 -4.66 -9.82
N PRO A 227 -7.66 -5.84 -9.49
CA PRO A 227 -7.41 -6.48 -8.20
C PRO A 227 -5.96 -6.96 -8.10
N LEU A 228 -5.47 -7.13 -6.87
CA LEU A 228 -4.14 -7.67 -6.57
C LEU A 228 -4.22 -9.18 -6.28
N ASP A 229 -3.15 -9.90 -6.63
CA ASP A 229 -3.00 -11.32 -6.24
C ASP A 229 -2.34 -11.38 -4.87
N ALA A 230 -3.14 -11.51 -3.81
CA ALA A 230 -2.64 -11.51 -2.43
C ALA A 230 -1.63 -12.62 -2.10
N ILE A 231 -1.53 -13.66 -2.93
CA ILE A 231 -0.59 -14.78 -2.74
C ILE A 231 0.70 -14.54 -3.53
N ARG A 232 0.58 -14.19 -4.82
CA ARG A 232 1.75 -14.02 -5.70
C ARG A 232 2.43 -12.66 -5.54
N GLU A 233 1.67 -11.66 -5.10
CA GLU A 233 2.12 -10.28 -4.90
C GLU A 233 2.18 -9.96 -3.39
N GLU A 234 2.41 -10.95 -2.53
CA GLU A 234 2.51 -10.76 -1.08
C GLU A 234 3.57 -9.71 -0.68
N VAL A 235 4.63 -9.55 -1.49
CA VAL A 235 5.70 -8.57 -1.21
C VAL A 235 5.19 -7.12 -1.15
N VAL A 236 4.09 -6.80 -1.84
CA VAL A 236 3.49 -5.44 -1.89
C VAL A 236 2.29 -5.27 -0.97
N THR A 237 1.82 -6.35 -0.34
CA THR A 237 0.71 -6.35 0.63
C THR A 237 1.21 -6.50 2.06
N SER A 238 0.44 -5.97 3.01
CA SER A 238 0.72 -6.14 4.43
C SER A 238 -0.56 -6.04 5.25
N MET A 239 -0.55 -6.79 6.35
CA MET A 239 -1.58 -6.77 7.38
C MET A 239 -1.09 -6.14 8.68
N ARG A 240 0.13 -5.57 8.68
CA ARG A 240 0.68 -4.87 9.84
C ARG A 240 0.05 -3.48 9.93
N ALA A 241 -0.45 -3.15 11.12
CA ALA A 241 -0.91 -1.82 11.48
C ALA A 241 0.25 -1.00 12.05
#